data_AF-A0A970YME6-F1
#
_entry.id   AF-A0A970YME6-F1
#
_cell.length_a   1.000
_cell.length_b   1.000
_cell.length_c   1.000
_cell.angle_alpha   90.00
_cell.angle_beta   90.00
_cell.angle_gamma   90.00
#
_symmetry.space_group_name_H-M   'P 1'
#
loop_
_entity.id
_entity.type
_entity.pdbx_description
1 polymer ?
#
loop_
_entity_poly.entity_id
_entity_poly.type
_entity_poly.pdbx_seq_one_letter_code
_entity_poly.pdbx_strand_id
1 'polypeptide(L)'
;MNKRGSLFVEASILFPMFLLAILSICVLIRIIGTEENTIRSFAEEGQKIAKEAYVTQLDVMPESYSIELLEGIVHGTLLELRMLERLKKEDQLLKNPGIDRFSYLFSEGDRTGLIQCSIVYDIQLPMPLNFYRQLEFEQRLLFRGFIGAENHGEGMGFDSMEEPGDAAIVYVFPRAGERYHQLHCRIIEVYPREMILSPSLRKRYSPCKLCEADSLSWGSMVYCFDTSGRAYHKGSCSTVERYVIGVDREEAIENGFSPCTYCGG
;
A
#
# COMPACT_ATOMS: atom_id res chain seq x y z
N MET A 1 67.24 5.84 27.23
CA MET A 1 66.38 5.30 28.30
C MET A 1 65.29 4.45 27.68
N ASN A 2 65.50 3.14 27.58
CA ASN A 2 64.51 2.20 27.02
C ASN A 2 63.62 1.72 28.16
N LYS A 3 62.50 2.42 28.42
CA LYS A 3 61.49 1.96 29.39
C LYS A 3 60.69 0.84 28.72
N ARG A 4 61.01 -0.41 29.04
CA ARG A 4 60.16 -1.56 28.69
C ARG A 4 59.00 -1.59 29.69
N GLY A 5 57.80 -1.21 29.25
CA GLY A 5 56.57 -1.46 30.00
C GLY A 5 56.38 -2.97 30.20
N SER A 6 55.89 -3.38 31.36
CA SER A 6 55.57 -4.78 31.63
C SER A 6 54.26 -5.13 30.92
N LEU A 7 54.30 -6.09 29.99
CA LEU A 7 53.14 -6.59 29.23
C LEU A 7 51.95 -6.93 30.15
N PHE A 8 52.22 -7.42 31.36
CA PHE A 8 51.19 -7.76 32.34
C PHE A 8 50.45 -6.54 32.89
N VAL A 9 51.13 -5.40 33.05
CA VAL A 9 50.51 -4.16 33.56
C VAL A 9 49.59 -3.55 32.52
N GLU A 10 50.01 -3.57 31.25
CA GLU A 10 49.16 -3.12 30.14
C GLU A 10 47.93 -4.03 29.99
N ALA A 11 48.11 -5.34 30.05
CA ALA A 11 47.01 -6.31 29.97
C ALA A 11 46.01 -6.20 31.14
N SER A 12 46.50 -5.96 32.37
CA SER A 12 45.63 -5.85 33.55
C SER A 12 44.80 -4.56 33.59
N ILE A 13 45.16 -3.53 32.82
CA ILE A 13 44.36 -2.31 32.65
C ILE A 13 43.38 -2.45 31.47
N LEU A 14 43.84 -3.03 30.35
CA LEU A 14 43.02 -3.17 29.14
C LEU A 14 41.89 -4.19 29.29
N PHE A 15 42.13 -5.29 30.02
CA PHE A 15 41.16 -6.37 30.15
C PHE A 15 39.87 -5.96 30.89
N PRO A 16 39.90 -5.26 32.04
CA PRO A 16 38.69 -4.75 32.68
C PRO A 16 37.90 -3.77 31.81
N MET A 17 38.58 -2.87 31.09
CA MET A 17 37.94 -1.94 30.15
C MET A 17 37.21 -2.69 29.03
N PHE A 18 37.84 -3.73 28.47
CA PHE A 18 37.23 -4.58 27.46
C PHE A 18 36.02 -5.35 27.98
N LEU A 19 36.09 -5.90 29.20
CA LEU A 19 34.96 -6.57 29.84
C LEU A 19 33.79 -5.61 30.09
N LEU A 20 34.05 -4.40 30.58
CA LEU A 20 33.01 -3.38 30.75
C LEU A 20 32.36 -3.01 29.42
N ALA A 21 33.14 -2.92 28.34
CA ALA A 21 32.60 -2.68 27.00
C ALA A 21 31.67 -3.81 26.55
N ILE A 22 32.07 -5.08 26.68
CA ILE A 22 31.20 -6.23 26.36
C ILE A 22 29.93 -6.23 27.22
N LEU A 23 30.06 -6.01 28.53
CA LEU A 23 28.91 -5.95 29.43
C LEU A 23 27.94 -4.83 29.03
N SER A 24 28.45 -3.67 28.63
CA SER A 24 27.62 -2.56 28.17
C SER A 24 26.82 -2.92 26.91
N ILE A 25 27.45 -3.61 25.95
CA ILE A 25 26.78 -4.10 24.74
C ILE A 25 25.72 -5.14 25.09
N CYS A 26 26.01 -6.09 25.98
CA CYS A 26 25.03 -7.10 26.41
C CYS A 26 23.81 -6.46 27.09
N VAL A 27 24.01 -5.45 27.94
CA VAL A 27 22.91 -4.71 28.58
C VAL A 27 22.08 -3.97 27.54
N LEU A 28 22.73 -3.29 26.59
CA LEU A 28 22.06 -2.57 25.51
C LEU A 28 21.21 -3.49 24.64
N ILE A 29 21.73 -4.67 24.26
CA ILE A 29 20.96 -5.68 23.51
C ILE A 29 19.69 -6.08 24.27
N ARG A 30 19.77 -6.25 25.60
CA ARG A 30 18.60 -6.60 26.41
C ARG A 30 17.57 -5.48 26.49
N ILE A 31 18.01 -4.23 26.63
CA ILE A 31 17.11 -3.06 26.61
C ILE A 31 16.37 -3.00 25.28
N ILE A 32 17.10 -3.06 24.17
CA ILE A 32 16.50 -3.02 22.82
C ILE A 32 15.56 -4.20 22.62
N GLY A 33 15.91 -5.41 23.08
CA GLY A 33 15.04 -6.58 22.96
C GLY A 33 13.70 -6.40 23.68
N THR A 34 13.71 -5.85 24.90
CA THR A 34 12.48 -5.52 25.64
C THR A 34 11.70 -4.41 24.97
N GLU A 35 12.36 -3.37 24.47
CA GLU A 35 11.73 -2.26 23.74
C GLU A 35 11.05 -2.74 22.46
N GLU A 36 11.73 -3.58 21.66
CA GLU A 36 11.23 -4.17 20.43
C GLU A 36 10.03 -5.09 20.69
N ASN A 37 10.09 -5.91 21.74
CA ASN A 37 8.97 -6.77 22.09
C ASN A 37 7.75 -5.96 22.55
N THR A 38 7.98 -4.89 23.32
CA THR A 38 6.93 -4.00 23.79
C THR A 38 6.26 -3.27 22.63
N ILE A 39 7.04 -2.69 21.71
CA ILE A 39 6.48 -1.97 20.55
C ILE A 39 5.77 -2.91 19.58
N ARG A 40 6.23 -4.16 19.42
CA ARG A 40 5.55 -5.18 18.62
C ARG A 40 4.18 -5.50 19.19
N SER A 41 4.12 -5.83 20.48
CA SER A 41 2.86 -6.09 21.19
C SER A 41 1.93 -4.89 21.14
N PHE A 42 2.48 -3.69 21.28
CA PHE A 42 1.72 -2.45 21.21
C PHE A 42 1.14 -2.19 19.82
N ALA A 43 1.94 -2.37 18.76
CA ALA A 43 1.50 -2.19 17.38
C ALA A 43 0.44 -3.21 16.96
N GLU A 44 0.56 -4.47 17.40
CA GLU A 44 -0.44 -5.51 17.12
C GLU A 44 -1.80 -5.20 17.77
N GLU A 45 -1.81 -4.78 19.04
CA GLU A 45 -3.06 -4.37 19.70
C GLU A 45 -3.61 -3.07 19.11
N GLY A 46 -2.74 -2.11 18.75
CA GLY A 46 -3.13 -0.91 18.02
C GLY A 46 -3.81 -1.23 16.69
N GLN A 47 -3.30 -2.22 15.94
CA GLN A 47 -3.92 -2.68 14.70
C GLN A 47 -5.30 -3.30 14.93
N LYS A 48 -5.50 -4.05 16.03
CA LYS A 48 -6.82 -4.61 16.37
C LYS A 48 -7.83 -3.51 16.66
N ILE A 49 -7.45 -2.53 17.48
CA ILE A 49 -8.30 -1.38 17.80
C ILE A 49 -8.63 -0.58 16.53
N ALA A 50 -7.64 -0.37 15.65
CA ALA A 50 -7.88 0.29 14.38
C ALA A 50 -8.94 -0.43 13.53
N LYS A 51 -8.97 -1.78 13.54
CA LYS A 51 -9.99 -2.56 12.82
C LYS A 51 -11.35 -2.54 13.53
N GLU A 52 -11.35 -2.62 14.86
CA GLU A 52 -12.57 -2.56 15.70
C GLU A 52 -13.28 -1.20 15.58
N ALA A 53 -12.56 -0.13 15.23
CA ALA A 53 -13.13 1.20 14.98
C ALA A 53 -14.21 1.21 13.89
N TYR A 54 -14.12 0.32 12.88
CA TYR A 54 -15.16 0.22 11.85
C TYR A 54 -16.48 -0.32 12.39
N VAL A 55 -16.40 -1.36 13.23
CA VAL A 55 -17.57 -2.07 13.76
C VAL A 55 -18.30 -1.20 14.77
N THR A 56 -17.54 -0.52 15.63
CA THR A 56 -18.10 0.36 16.65
C THR A 56 -18.82 1.55 16.04
N GLN A 57 -18.32 2.12 14.94
CA GLN A 57 -19.07 3.15 14.20
C GLN A 57 -20.40 2.67 13.62
N LEU A 58 -20.51 1.39 13.21
CA LEU A 58 -21.74 0.85 12.62
C LEU A 58 -22.84 0.56 13.66
N ASP A 59 -22.48 0.33 14.93
CA ASP A 59 -23.43 0.07 16.02
C ASP A 59 -23.96 1.36 16.70
N VAL A 60 -23.45 2.55 16.34
CA VAL A 60 -23.89 3.84 16.92
C VAL A 60 -25.01 4.46 16.08
N MET A 61 -26.26 4.17 16.45
CA MET A 61 -27.43 5.06 16.29
C MET A 61 -28.31 4.83 17.55
N PRO A 62 -28.66 5.84 18.38
CA PRO A 62 -29.08 7.20 18.03
C PRO A 62 -28.38 8.36 18.81
N GLU A 63 -28.59 9.57 18.28
CA GLU A 63 -28.04 10.90 18.61
C GLU A 63 -28.26 11.45 20.04
N SER A 64 -28.10 10.67 21.11
CA SER A 64 -28.40 11.20 22.44
C SER A 64 -27.54 10.65 23.56
N TYR A 65 -26.21 10.81 23.48
CA TYR A 65 -25.30 11.10 24.60
C TYR A 65 -23.87 11.23 24.07
N SER A 66 -22.95 11.79 24.85
CA SER A 66 -21.50 11.81 24.57
C SER A 66 -20.90 10.39 24.61
N ILE A 67 -21.24 9.56 23.63
CA ILE A 67 -20.85 8.15 23.51
C ILE A 67 -19.36 8.02 23.15
N GLU A 68 -18.79 8.99 22.43
CA GLU A 68 -17.37 9.01 22.04
C GLU A 68 -16.40 8.92 23.24
N LEU A 69 -16.71 9.62 24.34
CA LEU A 69 -15.88 9.59 25.55
C LEU A 69 -15.93 8.19 26.20
N LEU A 70 -17.09 7.54 26.17
CA LEU A 70 -17.29 6.21 26.73
C LEU A 70 -16.56 5.15 25.90
N GLU A 71 -16.62 5.26 24.56
CA GLU A 71 -15.88 4.38 23.65
C GLU A 71 -14.37 4.51 23.84
N GLY A 72 -13.86 5.73 23.95
CA GLY A 72 -12.45 5.97 24.24
C GLY A 72 -12.00 5.33 25.56
N ILE A 73 -12.82 5.39 26.61
CA ILE A 73 -12.54 4.74 27.90
C ILE A 73 -12.57 3.21 27.75
N VAL A 74 -13.56 2.65 27.05
CA VAL A 74 -13.68 1.19 26.86
C VAL A 74 -12.51 0.65 26.03
N HIS A 75 -12.18 1.27 24.90
CA HIS A 75 -11.06 0.84 24.07
C HIS A 75 -9.71 1.05 24.75
N GLY A 76 -9.53 2.14 25.52
CA GLY A 76 -8.32 2.38 26.29
C GLY A 76 -8.11 1.33 27.38
N THR A 77 -9.15 1.03 28.16
CA THR A 77 -9.09 0.01 29.22
C THR A 77 -8.90 -1.40 28.65
N LEU A 78 -9.56 -1.71 27.53
CA LEU A 78 -9.39 -2.99 26.84
C LEU A 78 -7.97 -3.15 26.28
N LEU A 79 -7.41 -2.10 25.68
CA LEU A 79 -6.03 -2.07 25.22
C LEU A 79 -5.07 -2.36 26.37
N GLU A 80 -5.25 -1.66 27.50
CA GLU A 80 -4.42 -1.83 28.68
C GLU A 80 -4.48 -3.28 29.19
N LEU A 81 -5.66 -3.85 29.38
CA LEU A 81 -5.81 -5.24 29.84
C LEU A 81 -5.14 -6.24 28.89
N ARG A 82 -5.36 -6.13 27.57
CA ARG A 82 -4.77 -7.02 26.57
C ARG A 82 -3.24 -6.90 26.54
N MET A 83 -2.71 -5.68 26.62
CA MET A 83 -1.28 -5.43 26.68
C MET A 83 -0.67 -5.99 27.96
N LEU A 84 -1.27 -5.73 29.12
CA LEU A 84 -0.79 -6.24 30.41
C LEU A 84 -0.76 -7.76 30.45
N GLU A 85 -1.79 -8.42 29.91
CA GLU A 85 -1.84 -9.89 29.86
C GLU A 85 -0.71 -10.46 29.00
N ARG A 86 -0.45 -9.83 27.85
CA ARG A 86 0.58 -10.27 26.91
C ARG A 86 1.98 -10.01 27.43
N LEU A 87 2.26 -8.79 27.90
CA LEU A 87 3.57 -8.41 28.44
C LEU A 87 3.97 -9.26 29.65
N LYS A 88 3.00 -9.64 30.51
CA LYS A 88 3.25 -10.57 31.63
C LYS A 88 3.72 -11.96 31.18
N LYS A 89 3.28 -12.43 30.01
CA LYS A 89 3.68 -13.74 29.47
C LYS A 89 5.04 -13.68 28.77
N GLU A 90 5.37 -12.54 28.17
CA GLU A 90 6.48 -12.44 27.23
C GLU A 90 7.78 -11.87 27.84
N ASP A 91 7.70 -10.99 28.86
CA ASP A 91 8.90 -10.31 29.38
C ASP A 91 8.95 -10.25 30.92
N GLN A 92 10.03 -10.79 31.51
CA GLN A 92 10.28 -10.79 32.95
C GLN A 92 11.01 -9.53 33.45
N LEU A 93 11.67 -8.78 32.55
CA LEU A 93 12.47 -7.58 32.87
C LEU A 93 11.60 -6.33 32.98
N LEU A 94 10.45 -6.34 32.31
CA LEU A 94 9.50 -5.27 32.31
C LEU A 94 8.77 -5.19 33.66
N LYS A 95 8.66 -3.98 34.21
CA LYS A 95 7.97 -3.67 35.47
C LYS A 95 7.01 -2.50 35.27
N ASN A 96 5.93 -2.50 36.06
CA ASN A 96 4.92 -1.44 36.09
C ASN A 96 4.44 -0.94 34.71
N PRO A 97 4.10 -1.82 33.74
CA PRO A 97 3.50 -1.36 32.50
C PRO A 97 2.15 -0.69 32.77
N GLY A 98 1.89 0.43 32.10
CA GLY A 98 0.61 1.13 32.18
C GLY A 98 0.40 2.07 31.00
N ILE A 99 -0.87 2.36 30.69
CA ILE A 99 -1.22 3.33 29.65
C ILE A 99 -1.37 4.71 30.30
N ASP A 100 -0.58 5.70 29.86
CA ASP A 100 -0.66 7.08 30.38
C ASP A 100 -1.67 7.91 29.57
N ARG A 101 -1.63 7.79 28.24
CA ARG A 101 -2.43 8.63 27.34
C ARG A 101 -3.08 7.79 26.28
N PHE A 102 -4.40 7.81 26.24
CA PHE A 102 -5.19 7.21 25.19
C PHE A 102 -6.20 8.23 24.65
N SER A 103 -6.17 8.45 23.35
CA SER A 103 -7.12 9.30 22.63
C SER A 103 -7.67 8.49 21.47
N TYR A 104 -8.99 8.45 21.37
CA TYR A 104 -9.70 7.58 20.43
C TYR A 104 -10.47 8.41 19.42
N LEU A 105 -10.32 8.05 18.13
CA LEU A 105 -11.00 8.66 16.98
C LEU A 105 -11.09 10.19 17.01
N PHE A 106 -10.02 10.86 17.43
CA PHE A 106 -9.96 12.31 17.43
C PHE A 106 -9.59 12.85 16.05
N SER A 107 -9.82 14.15 15.87
CA SER A 107 -9.49 14.87 14.64
C SER A 107 -8.42 15.92 14.91
N GLU A 108 -7.44 16.03 14.01
CA GLU A 108 -6.37 17.02 14.06
C GLU A 108 -6.21 17.67 12.68
N GLY A 109 -6.70 18.91 12.54
CA GLY A 109 -6.80 19.58 11.24
C GLY A 109 -7.74 18.83 10.29
N ASP A 110 -7.28 18.55 9.08
CA ASP A 110 -8.04 17.82 8.04
C ASP A 110 -8.01 16.29 8.22
N ARG A 111 -7.32 15.79 9.26
CA ARG A 111 -7.17 14.34 9.51
C ARG A 111 -8.13 13.91 10.61
N THR A 112 -9.00 12.97 10.27
CA THR A 112 -10.01 12.44 11.18
C THR A 112 -9.78 10.96 11.48
N GLY A 113 -10.34 10.51 12.61
CA GLY A 113 -10.26 9.12 13.04
C GLY A 113 -8.88 8.72 13.54
N LEU A 114 -8.13 9.66 14.11
CA LEU A 114 -6.81 9.38 14.69
C LEU A 114 -6.96 8.72 16.05
N ILE A 115 -6.06 7.80 16.35
CA ILE A 115 -5.95 7.09 17.62
C ILE A 115 -4.52 7.25 18.10
N GLN A 116 -4.37 7.79 19.31
CA GLN A 116 -3.08 7.99 19.95
C GLN A 116 -3.06 7.18 21.24
N CYS A 117 -1.96 6.45 21.44
CA CYS A 117 -1.73 5.73 22.68
C CYS A 117 -0.28 5.91 23.14
N SER A 118 -0.06 5.97 24.45
CA SER A 118 1.27 6.01 25.09
C SER A 118 1.33 4.98 26.21
N ILE A 119 2.31 4.09 26.15
CA ILE A 119 2.61 3.12 27.20
C ILE A 119 3.87 3.56 27.94
N VAL A 120 3.79 3.54 29.27
CA VAL A 120 4.91 3.81 30.17
C VAL A 120 5.24 2.53 30.91
N TYR A 121 6.53 2.22 31.03
CA TYR A 121 7.00 1.03 31.72
C TYR A 121 8.44 1.21 32.20
N ASP A 122 8.82 0.34 33.13
CA ASP A 122 10.15 0.30 33.70
C ASP A 122 10.91 -0.93 33.20
N ILE A 123 12.20 -0.77 32.87
CA ILE A 123 13.09 -1.91 32.63
C ILE A 123 14.01 -2.06 33.84
N GLN A 124 13.93 -3.22 34.51
CA GLN A 124 14.83 -3.57 35.61
C GLN A 124 16.04 -4.33 35.07
N LEU A 125 17.20 -3.68 35.05
CA LEU A 125 18.42 -4.29 34.55
C LEU A 125 19.09 -5.18 35.62
N PRO A 126 19.40 -6.45 35.31
CA PRO A 126 20.11 -7.34 36.22
C PRO A 126 21.62 -7.03 36.16
N MET A 127 22.02 -5.97 36.84
CA MET A 127 23.43 -5.60 36.97
C MET A 127 24.13 -6.43 38.06
N PRO A 128 25.43 -6.70 37.93
CA PRO A 128 26.20 -7.31 39.01
C PRO A 128 26.21 -6.43 40.28
N LEU A 129 26.43 -7.06 41.44
CA LEU A 129 26.57 -6.41 42.75
C LEU A 129 25.29 -5.76 43.33
N ASN A 130 24.11 -6.31 43.04
CA ASN A 130 22.81 -5.77 43.48
C ASN A 130 22.56 -4.30 43.07
N PHE A 131 23.26 -3.83 42.03
CA PHE A 131 23.12 -2.47 41.53
C PHE A 131 21.92 -2.38 40.56
N TYR A 132 20.71 -2.65 41.06
CA TYR A 132 19.52 -2.56 40.22
C TYR A 132 19.30 -1.11 39.80
N ARG A 133 19.31 -0.88 38.49
CA ARG A 133 18.91 0.39 37.90
C ARG A 133 17.56 0.19 37.23
N GLN A 134 16.59 0.98 37.67
CA GLN A 134 15.29 1.09 37.05
C GLN A 134 15.36 2.27 36.08
N LEU A 135 15.02 2.00 34.83
CA LEU A 135 14.97 3.00 33.77
C LEU A 135 13.53 3.10 33.31
N GLU A 136 12.99 4.31 33.33
CA GLU A 136 11.64 4.63 32.85
C GLU A 136 11.68 4.82 31.32
N PHE A 137 10.75 4.18 30.63
CA PHE A 137 10.57 4.26 29.19
C PHE A 137 9.14 4.65 28.85
N GLU A 138 8.98 5.39 27.75
CA GLU A 138 7.69 5.72 27.17
C GLU A 138 7.73 5.42 25.67
N GLN A 139 6.73 4.69 25.18
CA GLN A 139 6.51 4.45 23.77
C GLN A 139 5.18 5.03 23.34
N ARG A 140 5.16 5.72 22.19
CA ARG A 140 3.97 6.38 21.65
C ARG A 140 3.65 5.87 20.25
N LEU A 141 2.38 5.60 20.00
CA LEU A 141 1.86 5.28 18.67
C LEU A 141 0.74 6.25 18.31
N LEU A 142 0.77 6.74 17.07
CA LEU A 142 -0.28 7.50 16.42
C LEU A 142 -0.63 6.77 15.13
N PHE A 143 -1.89 6.39 14.98
CA PHE A 143 -2.39 5.68 13.81
C PHE A 143 -3.84 6.07 13.53
N ARG A 144 -4.37 5.72 12.36
CA ARG A 144 -5.76 6.01 11.99
C ARG A 144 -6.62 4.76 12.17
N GLY A 145 -7.79 4.92 12.79
CA GLY A 145 -8.84 3.91 12.79
C GLY A 145 -9.35 3.62 11.37
N PHE A 146 -9.73 2.39 11.11
CA PHE A 146 -10.34 2.00 9.84
C PHE A 146 -11.82 2.41 9.84
N ILE A 147 -12.09 3.69 9.62
CA ILE A 147 -13.44 4.28 9.68
C ILE A 147 -14.04 4.59 8.30
N GLY A 148 -13.47 3.98 7.25
CA GLY A 148 -13.84 4.27 5.86
C GLY A 148 -13.27 5.60 5.33
N ALA A 149 -13.75 5.96 4.15
CA ALA A 149 -13.46 7.24 3.51
C ALA A 149 -14.55 8.25 3.90
N GLU A 150 -14.14 9.43 4.32
CA GLU A 150 -15.08 10.55 4.44
C GLU A 150 -15.43 11.00 3.03
N ASN A 151 -16.66 10.69 2.60
CA ASN A 151 -17.20 11.18 1.34
C ASN A 151 -17.51 12.68 1.49
N HIS A 152 -16.47 13.52 1.49
CA HIS A 152 -16.61 14.96 1.30
C HIS A 152 -16.88 15.34 -0.17
N GLY A 153 -16.87 14.36 -1.07
CA GLY A 153 -17.36 14.51 -2.43
C GLY A 153 -18.82 14.08 -2.53
N GLU A 154 -19.62 14.85 -3.26
CA GLU A 154 -20.88 14.33 -3.80
C GLU A 154 -20.54 13.06 -4.59
N GLY A 155 -20.95 11.89 -4.08
CA GLY A 155 -20.81 10.65 -4.83
C GLY A 155 -21.50 10.83 -6.17
N MET A 156 -20.84 10.44 -7.27
CA MET A 156 -21.48 10.49 -8.59
C MET A 156 -22.83 9.76 -8.49
N GLY A 157 -23.90 10.48 -8.81
CA GLY A 157 -25.24 9.91 -8.88
C GLY A 157 -25.25 8.72 -9.83
N PHE A 158 -26.13 7.75 -9.60
CA PHE A 158 -26.24 6.57 -10.45
C PHE A 158 -26.45 6.95 -11.93
N ASP A 159 -27.19 8.04 -12.17
CA ASP A 159 -27.41 8.64 -13.50
C ASP A 159 -26.10 9.20 -14.11
N SER A 160 -25.21 9.75 -13.28
CA SER A 160 -23.89 10.26 -13.67
C SER A 160 -22.83 9.17 -13.88
N MET A 161 -23.12 7.92 -13.53
CA MET A 161 -22.31 6.75 -13.91
C MET A 161 -22.70 6.20 -15.29
N GLU A 162 -23.94 6.45 -15.74
CA GLU A 162 -24.42 6.06 -17.07
C GLU A 162 -24.12 7.12 -18.13
N GLU A 163 -24.04 8.39 -17.74
CA GLU A 163 -23.53 9.45 -18.59
C GLU A 163 -21.99 9.47 -18.51
N PRO A 164 -21.26 9.29 -19.64
CA PRO A 164 -19.84 9.52 -19.63
C PRO A 164 -19.62 11.01 -19.30
N GLY A 165 -19.23 11.30 -18.06
CA GLY A 165 -18.78 12.62 -17.66
C GLY A 165 -17.60 13.08 -18.52
N ASP A 166 -17.12 14.30 -18.31
CA ASP A 166 -16.02 14.91 -19.07
C ASP A 166 -14.70 14.09 -19.08
N ALA A 167 -14.62 12.99 -18.34
CA ALA A 167 -13.75 11.84 -18.62
C ALA A 167 -14.17 11.12 -19.92
N ALA A 168 -14.16 11.85 -21.04
CA ALA A 168 -14.36 11.28 -22.36
C ALA A 168 -13.17 10.37 -22.65
N ILE A 169 -13.38 9.05 -22.59
CA ILE A 169 -12.39 8.06 -23.01
C ILE A 169 -12.07 8.34 -24.48
N VAL A 170 -10.82 8.74 -24.74
CA VAL A 170 -10.29 8.95 -26.10
C VAL A 170 -9.38 7.79 -26.45
N TYR A 171 -9.21 7.59 -27.75
CA TYR A 171 -8.52 6.44 -28.29
C TYR A 171 -7.24 6.88 -28.98
N VAL A 172 -6.11 6.30 -28.56
CA VAL A 172 -4.77 6.63 -29.07
C VAL A 172 -4.11 5.40 -29.68
N PHE A 173 -3.19 5.62 -30.62
CA PHE A 173 -2.31 4.58 -31.16
C PHE A 173 -0.92 4.69 -30.50
N PRO A 174 -0.63 3.92 -29.45
CA PRO A 174 0.54 4.16 -28.58
C PRO A 174 1.90 3.97 -29.27
N ARG A 175 1.94 3.28 -30.42
CA ARG A 175 3.18 3.05 -31.19
C ARG A 175 3.31 3.90 -32.45
N ALA A 176 2.20 4.36 -33.01
CA ALA A 176 2.17 4.88 -34.39
C ALA A 176 1.30 6.14 -34.57
N GLY A 177 0.62 6.62 -33.53
CA GLY A 177 -0.21 7.81 -33.59
C GLY A 177 0.31 8.90 -32.66
N GLU A 178 0.14 10.13 -33.11
CA GLU A 178 0.44 11.35 -32.34
C GLU A 178 -0.85 12.07 -31.94
N ARG A 179 -1.99 11.41 -32.19
CA ARG A 179 -3.32 11.98 -32.04
C ARG A 179 -4.25 11.07 -31.29
N TYR A 180 -5.15 11.68 -30.51
CA TYR A 180 -6.26 11.00 -29.86
C TYR A 180 -7.55 11.21 -30.66
N HIS A 181 -8.44 10.23 -30.57
CA HIS A 181 -9.61 10.10 -31.44
C HIS A 181 -10.85 9.62 -30.66
N GLN A 182 -12.03 9.98 -31.13
CA GLN A 182 -13.29 9.36 -30.71
C GLN A 182 -13.45 7.92 -31.24
N LEU A 183 -14.21 7.08 -30.53
CA LEU A 183 -14.46 5.68 -30.88
C LEU A 183 -14.92 5.48 -32.35
N HIS A 184 -15.79 6.37 -32.84
CA HIS A 184 -16.36 6.30 -34.19
C HIS A 184 -15.56 7.11 -35.22
N CYS A 185 -14.30 7.42 -34.94
CA CYS A 185 -13.45 8.06 -35.93
C CYS A 185 -13.19 7.08 -37.09
N ARG A 186 -13.30 7.56 -38.33
CA ARG A 186 -12.95 6.80 -39.55
C ARG A 186 -11.54 6.18 -39.51
N ILE A 187 -10.62 6.77 -38.74
CA ILE A 187 -9.25 6.25 -38.56
C ILE A 187 -9.24 5.01 -37.65
N ILE A 188 -10.15 4.94 -36.66
CA ILE A 188 -10.32 3.83 -35.72
C ILE A 188 -11.23 2.73 -36.28
N GLU A 189 -12.31 3.08 -36.99
CA GLU A 189 -13.26 2.10 -37.57
C GLU A 189 -12.62 1.12 -38.57
N VAL A 190 -11.38 1.39 -38.99
CA VAL A 190 -10.55 0.56 -39.87
C VAL A 190 -9.61 -0.36 -39.07
N TYR A 191 -9.86 -0.59 -37.78
CA TYR A 191 -9.05 -1.48 -36.92
C TYR A 191 -9.35 -2.96 -37.19
N PRO A 192 -8.35 -3.87 -37.17
CA PRO A 192 -8.58 -5.28 -37.37
C PRO A 192 -9.09 -5.94 -36.09
N ARG A 193 -10.12 -6.77 -36.22
CA ARG A 193 -10.61 -7.64 -35.15
C ARG A 193 -9.79 -8.92 -35.07
N GLU A 194 -9.54 -9.34 -33.84
CA GLU A 194 -8.89 -10.61 -33.51
C GLU A 194 -9.89 -11.77 -33.64
N MET A 195 -9.51 -12.81 -34.39
CA MET A 195 -10.35 -13.97 -34.69
C MET A 195 -9.53 -15.26 -34.77
N ILE A 196 -10.18 -16.39 -34.57
CA ILE A 196 -9.53 -17.71 -34.68
C ILE A 196 -9.62 -18.21 -36.13
N LEU A 197 -8.49 -18.62 -36.69
CA LEU A 197 -8.41 -19.19 -38.03
C LEU A 197 -9.19 -20.51 -38.08
N SER A 198 -10.34 -20.47 -38.73
CA SER A 198 -11.25 -21.58 -38.92
C SER A 198 -11.61 -21.77 -40.39
N PRO A 199 -12.08 -22.97 -40.81
CA PRO A 199 -12.51 -23.21 -42.19
C PRO A 199 -13.59 -22.22 -42.65
N SER A 200 -14.46 -21.78 -41.74
CA SER A 200 -15.49 -20.77 -42.00
C SER A 200 -14.90 -19.37 -42.24
N LEU A 201 -13.80 -19.04 -41.55
CA LEU A 201 -13.11 -17.76 -41.72
C LEU A 201 -12.36 -17.70 -43.06
N ARG A 202 -11.66 -18.76 -43.48
CA ARG A 202 -10.99 -18.83 -44.79
C ARG A 202 -11.95 -18.76 -45.99
N LYS A 203 -13.23 -19.07 -45.80
CA LYS A 203 -14.27 -18.86 -46.82
C LYS A 203 -14.65 -17.39 -47.00
N ARG A 204 -14.48 -16.57 -45.95
CA ARG A 204 -14.87 -15.14 -45.94
C ARG A 204 -13.69 -14.21 -46.18
N TYR A 205 -12.48 -14.59 -45.75
CA TYR A 205 -11.28 -13.77 -45.86
C TYR A 205 -10.15 -14.56 -46.54
N SER A 206 -9.46 -13.90 -47.46
CA SER A 206 -8.28 -14.43 -48.16
C SER A 206 -7.00 -14.26 -47.33
N PRO A 207 -5.98 -15.13 -47.47
CA PRO A 207 -4.71 -14.93 -46.78
C PRO A 207 -4.01 -13.67 -47.29
N CYS A 208 -3.54 -12.81 -46.39
CA CYS A 208 -2.68 -11.70 -46.75
C CYS A 208 -1.36 -12.22 -47.35
N LYS A 209 -1.04 -11.78 -48.58
CA LYS A 209 0.21 -12.15 -49.27
C LYS A 209 1.43 -11.45 -48.67
N LEU A 210 1.26 -10.27 -48.10
CA LEU A 210 2.37 -9.46 -47.56
C LEU A 210 2.98 -10.06 -46.28
N CYS A 211 2.15 -10.68 -45.44
CA CYS A 211 2.62 -11.38 -44.23
C CYS A 211 2.58 -12.91 -44.37
N GLU A 212 2.34 -13.42 -45.58
CA GLU A 212 2.24 -14.86 -45.88
C GLU A 212 1.31 -15.58 -44.90
N ALA A 213 0.10 -15.04 -44.68
CA ALA A 213 -0.85 -15.54 -43.69
C ALA A 213 -1.36 -16.98 -43.98
N ASP A 214 -1.10 -17.50 -45.18
CA ASP A 214 -1.49 -18.85 -45.59
C ASP A 214 -0.74 -19.94 -44.81
N SER A 215 0.46 -19.64 -44.33
CA SER A 215 1.33 -20.57 -43.61
C SER A 215 0.88 -20.86 -42.16
N LEU A 216 -0.22 -20.25 -41.70
CA LEU A 216 -0.74 -20.42 -40.34
C LEU A 216 -1.56 -21.71 -40.20
N SER A 217 -1.33 -22.43 -39.09
CA SER A 217 -2.10 -23.62 -38.72
C SER A 217 -3.53 -23.26 -38.29
N TRP A 218 -4.46 -24.18 -38.50
CA TRP A 218 -5.83 -24.06 -38.01
C TRP A 218 -5.85 -23.86 -36.49
N GLY A 219 -6.73 -22.97 -36.00
CA GLY A 219 -6.77 -22.58 -34.59
C GLY A 219 -5.82 -21.45 -34.20
N SER A 220 -4.95 -20.99 -35.12
CA SER A 220 -4.10 -19.81 -34.88
C SER A 220 -4.91 -18.51 -34.79
N MET A 221 -4.40 -17.56 -34.02
CA MET A 221 -4.98 -16.22 -33.93
C MET A 221 -4.64 -15.38 -35.16
N VAL A 222 -5.67 -14.76 -35.77
CA VAL A 222 -5.56 -13.94 -36.98
C VAL A 222 -6.34 -12.63 -36.84
N TYR A 223 -5.93 -11.63 -37.60
CA TYR A 223 -6.49 -10.28 -37.56
C TYR A 223 -7.17 -9.95 -38.89
N CYS A 224 -8.44 -9.53 -38.86
CA CYS A 224 -9.19 -9.18 -40.08
C CYS A 224 -9.89 -7.83 -39.93
N PHE A 225 -10.00 -7.10 -41.03
CA PHE A 225 -10.65 -5.80 -41.07
C PHE A 225 -12.09 -5.94 -41.57
N ASP A 226 -13.07 -5.94 -40.68
CA ASP A 226 -14.47 -6.23 -41.03
C ASP A 226 -15.10 -5.22 -42.01
N THR A 227 -14.66 -3.97 -41.98
CA THR A 227 -15.25 -2.88 -42.76
C THR A 227 -14.54 -2.60 -44.09
N SER A 228 -13.24 -2.92 -44.19
CA SER A 228 -12.40 -2.47 -45.32
C SER A 228 -11.49 -3.54 -45.92
N GLY A 229 -11.30 -4.69 -45.26
CA GLY A 229 -10.37 -5.73 -45.70
C GLY A 229 -11.06 -7.05 -46.01
N ARG A 230 -10.69 -7.65 -47.15
CA ARG A 230 -11.08 -9.02 -47.51
C ARG A 230 -9.97 -10.03 -47.23
N ALA A 231 -8.98 -9.64 -46.41
CA ALA A 231 -7.84 -10.47 -46.08
C ALA A 231 -7.66 -10.61 -44.57
N TYR A 232 -7.13 -11.77 -44.16
CA TYR A 232 -6.70 -12.03 -42.79
C TYR A 232 -5.18 -11.97 -42.69
N HIS A 233 -4.70 -11.49 -41.55
CA HIS A 233 -3.31 -11.12 -41.32
C HIS A 233 -2.73 -11.81 -40.07
N LYS A 234 -1.40 -11.96 -40.03
CA LYS A 234 -0.63 -12.31 -38.82
C LYS A 234 -0.53 -11.08 -37.90
N GLY A 235 -0.37 -11.30 -36.59
CA GLY A 235 -0.16 -10.21 -35.63
C GLY A 235 1.10 -9.38 -35.90
N SER A 236 2.12 -9.97 -36.52
CA SER A 236 3.36 -9.30 -36.95
C SER A 236 3.27 -8.60 -38.32
N CYS A 237 2.08 -8.49 -38.91
CA CYS A 237 1.91 -7.77 -40.15
C CYS A 237 1.92 -6.27 -39.88
N SER A 238 2.70 -5.51 -40.66
CA SER A 238 2.75 -4.03 -40.56
C SER A 238 1.39 -3.34 -40.73
N THR A 239 0.42 -4.01 -41.34
CA THR A 239 -0.97 -3.54 -41.44
C THR A 239 -1.74 -3.68 -40.11
N VAL A 240 -1.33 -4.61 -39.24
CA VAL A 240 -2.01 -4.97 -37.97
C VAL A 240 -1.39 -4.28 -36.75
N GLU A 241 -0.14 -3.85 -36.81
CA GLU A 241 0.61 -3.26 -35.67
C GLU A 241 -0.01 -1.98 -35.07
N ARG A 242 -1.08 -1.44 -35.66
CA ARG A 242 -1.77 -0.22 -35.22
C ARG A 242 -2.85 -0.53 -34.17
N TYR A 243 -2.49 -1.06 -33.01
CA TYR A 243 -3.46 -1.24 -31.91
C TYR A 243 -3.88 0.10 -31.30
N VAL A 244 -5.14 0.17 -30.88
CA VAL A 244 -5.77 1.33 -30.26
C VAL A 244 -6.04 1.00 -28.79
N ILE A 245 -5.70 1.92 -27.90
CA ILE A 245 -6.06 1.83 -26.48
C ILE A 245 -6.99 2.99 -26.13
N GLY A 246 -7.97 2.73 -25.27
CA GLY A 246 -8.76 3.78 -24.62
C GLY A 246 -7.97 4.32 -23.44
N VAL A 247 -7.83 5.64 -23.37
CA VAL A 247 -7.16 6.37 -22.30
C VAL A 247 -8.01 7.57 -21.92
N ASP A 248 -7.81 8.10 -20.72
CA ASP A 248 -8.48 9.34 -20.33
C ASP A 248 -7.97 10.50 -21.18
N ARG A 249 -8.86 11.44 -21.52
CA ARG A 249 -8.51 12.59 -22.36
C ARG A 249 -7.38 13.43 -21.78
N GLU A 250 -7.41 13.63 -20.46
CA GLU A 250 -6.37 14.38 -19.73
C GLU A 250 -5.04 13.64 -19.80
N GLU A 251 -5.04 12.33 -19.55
CA GLU A 251 -3.87 11.46 -19.69
C GLU A 251 -3.31 11.48 -21.13
N ALA A 252 -4.16 11.52 -22.15
CA ALA A 252 -3.72 11.64 -23.54
C ALA A 252 -3.02 12.99 -23.81
N ILE A 253 -3.52 14.10 -23.27
CA ILE A 253 -2.90 15.42 -23.43
C ILE A 253 -1.56 15.48 -22.69
N GLU A 254 -1.50 14.95 -21.46
CA GLU A 254 -0.25 14.88 -20.67
C GLU A 254 0.83 14.06 -21.37
N ASN A 255 0.44 12.97 -22.04
CA ASN A 255 1.33 12.14 -22.85
C ASN A 255 1.67 12.75 -24.22
N GLY A 256 1.21 13.97 -24.52
CA GLY A 256 1.58 14.73 -25.72
C GLY A 256 0.76 14.41 -26.97
N PHE A 257 -0.38 13.73 -26.84
CA PHE A 257 -1.27 13.48 -27.97
C PHE A 257 -2.10 14.72 -28.31
N SER A 258 -2.21 15.02 -29.60
CA SER A 258 -3.01 16.14 -30.11
C SER A 258 -4.41 15.70 -30.59
N PRO A 259 -5.43 16.57 -30.60
CA PRO A 259 -6.75 16.19 -31.09
C PRO A 259 -6.70 15.80 -32.58
N CYS A 260 -7.42 14.75 -32.93
CA CYS A 260 -7.57 14.34 -34.33
C CYS A 260 -8.24 15.44 -35.16
N THR A 261 -7.66 15.77 -36.32
CA THR A 261 -8.23 16.77 -37.26
C THR A 261 -9.57 16.37 -37.88
N TYR A 262 -9.92 15.08 -37.86
CA TYR A 262 -11.15 14.57 -38.48
C TYR A 262 -12.32 14.42 -37.51
N CYS A 263 -12.06 14.02 -36.25
CA CYS A 263 -13.10 13.86 -35.24
C CYS A 263 -13.03 14.89 -34.10
N GLY A 264 -12.02 15.77 -34.08
CA GLY A 264 -11.87 16.79 -33.04
C GLY A 264 -11.28 16.28 -31.72
N GLY A 265 -11.12 14.95 -31.58
CA GLY A 265 -10.71 14.33 -30.32
C GLY A 265 -11.87 13.68 -29.60
#